data_AF-A0A382C2Z0-F1
#
_entry.id   AF-A0A382C2Z0-F1
#
_cell.length_a   1.000
_cell.length_b   1.000
_cell.length_c   1.000
_cell.angle_alpha   90.00
_cell.angle_beta   90.00
_cell.angle_gamma   90.00
#
_symmetry.space_group_name_H-M   'P 1'
#
loop_
_entity.id
_entity.type
_entity.pdbx_description
1 polymer ?
#
loop_
_entity_poly.entity_id
_entity_poly.type
_entity_poly.pdbx_seq_one_letter_code
_entity_poly.pdbx_strand_id
1 'polypeptide(L)'
;MKDDKITYESAGVNLLASEKIKDRIKNLAEKTYTPNVLGGVGGFGAMYKISGYRDPVLVSSTDPVGTKLMVAGMVGDYSYIGEDLVNACVNDLIVVGAEPLFFLDYIA
;
A
#
# COMPACT_ATOMS: atom_id res chain seq x y z
N MET A 1 45.00 -2.60 8.67
CA MET A 1 43.76 -2.25 7.95
C MET A 1 42.62 -2.80 8.77
N LYS A 2 41.61 -1.99 9.11
CA LYS A 2 40.42 -2.50 9.79
C LYS A 2 39.68 -3.39 8.80
N ASP A 3 39.42 -4.63 9.19
CA ASP A 3 38.45 -5.49 8.51
C ASP A 3 37.06 -4.88 8.68
N ASP A 4 36.69 -3.95 7.79
CA ASP A 4 35.31 -3.50 7.69
C ASP A 4 34.49 -4.66 7.13
N LYS A 5 33.94 -5.47 8.04
CA LYS A 5 32.97 -6.52 7.71
C LYS A 5 31.81 -5.87 6.96
N ILE A 6 31.64 -6.24 5.69
CA ILE A 6 30.47 -5.85 4.91
C ILE A 6 29.23 -6.43 5.60
N THR A 7 28.43 -5.55 6.22
CA THR A 7 27.15 -5.91 6.82
C THR A 7 26.01 -5.41 5.95
N TYR A 8 24.84 -6.05 6.03
CA TYR A 8 23.63 -5.61 5.33
C TYR A 8 23.26 -4.16 5.71
N GLU A 9 23.50 -3.79 6.96
CA GLU A 9 23.33 -2.44 7.48
C GLU A 9 24.33 -1.44 6.87
N SER A 10 25.59 -1.83 6.66
CA SER A 10 26.58 -0.97 5.99
C SER A 10 26.25 -0.67 4.52
N ALA A 11 25.38 -1.48 3.90
CA ALA A 11 24.80 -1.23 2.58
C ALA A 11 23.54 -0.34 2.63
N GLY A 12 23.21 0.23 3.81
CA GLY A 12 22.06 1.10 4.02
C GLY A 12 20.78 0.36 4.41
N VAL A 13 20.82 -0.96 4.64
CA VAL A 13 19.61 -1.75 4.93
C VAL A 13 19.45 -2.02 6.43
N ASN A 14 18.52 -1.31 7.06
CA ASN A 14 18.19 -1.50 8.47
C ASN A 14 16.98 -2.45 8.64
N LEU A 15 17.26 -3.71 9.02
CA LEU A 15 16.23 -4.74 9.19
C LEU A 15 15.24 -4.41 10.32
N LEU A 16 15.73 -3.87 11.45
CA LEU A 16 14.88 -3.50 12.59
C LEU A 16 13.95 -2.35 12.25
N ALA A 17 14.42 -1.37 11.49
CA ALA A 17 13.57 -0.27 10.99
C ALA A 17 12.51 -0.80 10.02
N SER A 18 12.89 -1.73 9.13
CA SER A 18 11.96 -2.40 8.21
C SER A 18 10.86 -3.14 8.96
N GLU A 19 11.20 -3.93 9.99
CA GLU A 19 10.23 -4.64 10.82
C GLU A 19 9.26 -3.68 11.52
N LYS A 20 9.78 -2.62 12.16
CA LYS A 20 8.94 -1.61 12.83
C LYS A 20 7.97 -0.92 11.87
N ILE A 21 8.40 -0.64 10.64
CA ILE A 21 7.53 -0.05 9.62
C ILE A 21 6.44 -1.05 9.21
N LYS A 22 6.81 -2.31 8.96
CA LYS A 22 5.85 -3.38 8.62
C LYS A 22 4.78 -3.55 9.70
N ASP A 23 5.16 -3.53 10.98
CA ASP A 23 4.21 -3.64 12.08
C ASP A 23 3.25 -2.44 12.15
N ARG A 24 3.75 -1.23 11.92
CA ARG A 24 2.90 -0.03 11.86
C ARG A 24 1.92 -0.09 10.68
N ILE A 25 2.39 -0.48 9.49
CA ILE A 25 1.56 -0.62 8.30
C ILE A 25 0.50 -1.70 8.53
N LYS A 26 0.87 -2.84 9.10
CA LYS A 26 -0.06 -3.92 9.45
C LYS A 26 -1.20 -3.41 10.34
N ASN A 27 -0.88 -2.71 11.43
CA ASN A 27 -1.88 -2.17 12.35
C ASN A 27 -2.80 -1.11 11.70
N LEU A 28 -2.30 -0.38 10.70
CA LEU A 28 -3.11 0.57 9.94
C LEU A 28 -4.01 -0.15 8.93
N ALA A 29 -3.47 -1.11 8.19
CA ALA A 29 -4.19 -1.91 7.20
C ALA A 29 -5.30 -2.76 7.83
N GLU A 30 -5.09 -3.32 9.02
CA GLU A 30 -6.11 -4.11 9.72
C GLU A 30 -7.41 -3.32 10.00
N LYS A 31 -7.33 -1.98 10.10
CA LYS A 31 -8.50 -1.12 10.28
C LYS A 31 -9.37 -1.00 9.04
N THR A 32 -8.84 -1.34 7.85
CA THR A 32 -9.59 -1.27 6.58
C THR A 32 -10.24 -2.60 6.23
N TYR A 33 -10.05 -3.64 7.04
CA TYR A 33 -10.54 -4.97 6.73
C TYR A 33 -12.06 -5.05 6.77
N THR A 34 -12.60 -5.76 5.79
CA THR A 34 -13.98 -6.21 5.76
C THR A 34 -14.04 -7.71 6.10
N PRO A 35 -15.23 -8.27 6.38
CA PRO A 35 -15.38 -9.72 6.59
C PRO A 35 -14.91 -10.60 5.42
N ASN A 36 -14.66 -10.00 4.25
CA ASN A 36 -14.21 -10.70 3.05
C ASN A 36 -12.69 -10.87 2.98
N VAL A 37 -11.91 -10.19 3.84
CA VAL A 37 -10.45 -10.35 3.86
C VAL A 37 -10.08 -11.72 4.42
N LEU A 38 -9.25 -12.46 3.68
CA LEU A 38 -8.76 -13.80 4.01
C LEU A 38 -7.23 -13.78 4.12
N GLY A 39 -6.71 -13.91 5.34
CA GLY A 39 -5.27 -13.78 5.58
C GLY A 39 -4.81 -12.32 5.40
N GLY A 40 -4.49 -11.66 6.50
CA GLY A 40 -4.05 -10.27 6.50
C GLY A 40 -2.57 -10.07 6.15
N VAL A 41 -2.06 -8.89 6.46
CA VAL A 41 -0.65 -8.52 6.31
C VAL A 41 0.27 -9.46 7.10
N GLY A 42 1.30 -9.98 6.43
CA GLY A 42 2.35 -10.84 7.02
C GLY A 42 2.65 -12.11 6.22
N GLY A 43 1.74 -12.54 5.34
CA GLY A 43 1.98 -13.60 4.36
C GLY A 43 2.60 -13.10 3.05
N PHE A 44 2.87 -14.01 2.11
CA PHE A 44 3.31 -13.67 0.74
C PHE A 44 2.26 -12.87 -0.05
N GLY A 45 1.00 -12.95 0.34
CA GLY A 45 -0.10 -12.19 -0.22
C GLY A 45 -1.31 -12.21 0.70
N ALA A 46 -2.18 -11.23 0.53
CA ALA A 46 -3.52 -11.22 1.12
C ALA A 46 -4.53 -11.75 0.10
N MET A 47 -5.63 -12.31 0.59
CA MET A 47 -6.72 -12.80 -0.26
C MET A 47 -8.01 -12.05 0.09
N TYR A 48 -8.91 -11.91 -0.89
CA TYR A 48 -10.21 -11.28 -0.71
C TYR A 48 -11.30 -12.17 -1.29
N LYS A 49 -12.32 -12.48 -0.49
CA LYS A 49 -13.47 -13.30 -0.89
C LYS A 49 -14.50 -12.43 -1.60
N ILE A 50 -14.71 -12.70 -2.89
CA ILE A 50 -15.81 -12.11 -3.64
C ILE A 50 -17.08 -12.91 -3.35
N SER A 51 -18.11 -12.26 -2.84
CA SER A 51 -19.42 -12.88 -2.57
C SER A 51 -20.55 -11.88 -2.72
N GLY A 52 -21.78 -12.35 -2.95
CA GLY A 52 -22.96 -11.49 -3.11
C GLY A 52 -23.26 -11.03 -4.54
N TYR A 53 -22.43 -11.39 -5.53
CA TYR A 53 -22.64 -11.07 -6.94
C TYR A 53 -23.12 -12.30 -7.73
N ARG A 54 -23.99 -12.09 -8.73
CA ARG A 54 -24.52 -13.15 -9.60
C ARG A 54 -23.55 -13.55 -10.72
N ASP A 55 -22.94 -12.57 -11.37
CA ASP A 55 -22.01 -12.73 -12.48
C ASP A 55 -20.96 -11.60 -12.40
N PRO A 56 -19.98 -11.71 -11.47
CA PRO A 56 -19.08 -10.61 -11.16
C PRO A 56 -18.07 -10.37 -12.28
N VAL A 57 -17.85 -9.08 -12.58
CA VAL A 57 -16.74 -8.60 -13.42
C VAL A 57 -15.76 -7.86 -12.53
N LEU A 58 -14.46 -8.17 -12.68
CA LEU A 58 -13.41 -7.46 -11.98
C LEU A 58 -12.93 -6.26 -12.80
N VAL A 59 -12.84 -5.12 -12.13
CA VAL A 59 -12.27 -3.88 -12.67
C VAL A 59 -11.07 -3.52 -11.80
N SER A 60 -9.95 -3.20 -12.43
CA SER A 60 -8.71 -2.79 -11.75
C SER A 60 -8.21 -1.47 -12.33
N SER A 61 -7.75 -0.57 -11.46
CA SER A 61 -7.00 0.64 -11.84
C SER A 61 -5.65 0.68 -11.14
N THR A 62 -4.70 1.38 -11.74
CA THR A 62 -3.38 1.64 -11.17
C THR A 62 -2.93 3.02 -11.58
N ASP A 63 -2.78 3.90 -10.58
CA ASP A 63 -2.49 5.31 -10.80
C ASP A 63 -1.41 5.80 -9.83
N PRO A 64 -0.47 6.65 -10.28
CA PRO A 64 0.49 7.29 -9.40
C PRO A 64 -0.08 8.59 -8.83
N VAL A 65 0.51 9.06 -7.72
CA VAL A 65 0.28 10.44 -7.23
C VAL A 65 0.90 11.48 -8.19
N GLY A 66 1.95 11.10 -8.92
CA GLY A 66 2.64 11.97 -9.87
C GLY A 66 3.46 13.08 -9.21
N THR A 67 3.62 14.21 -9.90
CA THR A 67 4.51 15.30 -9.50
C THR A 67 4.06 16.04 -8.23
N LYS A 68 2.85 15.79 -7.72
CA LYS A 68 2.42 16.29 -6.40
C LYS A 68 3.35 15.82 -5.26
N LEU A 69 4.02 14.68 -5.43
CA LEU A 69 5.08 14.22 -4.51
C LEU A 69 6.25 15.20 -4.40
N MET A 70 6.58 15.92 -5.49
CA MET A 70 7.64 16.94 -5.45
C MET A 70 7.23 18.12 -4.57
N VAL A 71 5.94 18.52 -4.64
CA VAL A 71 5.40 19.60 -3.80
C VAL A 71 5.38 19.18 -2.33
N ALA A 72 4.93 17.95 -2.03
CA ALA A 72 5.00 17.38 -0.69
C ALA A 72 6.43 17.38 -0.15
N GLY A 73 7.42 17.01 -0.98
CA GLY A 73 8.84 17.07 -0.62
C GLY A 73 9.37 18.48 -0.38
N MET A 74 8.92 19.47 -1.16
CA MET A 74 9.31 20.88 -0.96
C MET A 74 8.76 21.46 0.35
N VAL A 75 7.54 21.07 0.74
CA VAL A 75 6.88 21.53 1.98
C VAL A 75 7.30 20.68 3.19
N GLY A 76 7.78 19.46 2.96
CA GLY A 76 8.09 18.49 4.01
C GLY A 76 6.86 17.86 4.64
N ASP A 77 5.72 17.84 3.94
CA ASP A 77 4.45 17.32 4.42
C ASP A 77 3.85 16.31 3.44
N TYR A 78 3.62 15.08 3.94
CA TYR A 78 3.08 13.95 3.19
C TYR A 78 1.72 13.49 3.71
N SER A 79 1.09 14.23 4.63
CA SER A 79 -0.08 13.80 5.41
C SER A 79 -1.25 13.31 4.55
N TYR A 80 -1.40 13.88 3.34
CA TYR A 80 -2.52 13.59 2.44
C TYR A 80 -2.15 12.79 1.19
N ILE A 81 -0.86 12.47 1.00
CA ILE A 81 -0.39 11.80 -0.22
C ILE A 81 -0.97 10.39 -0.37
N GLY A 82 -1.18 9.68 0.75
CA GLY A 82 -1.83 8.37 0.73
C GLY A 82 -3.30 8.45 0.29
N GLU A 83 -4.03 9.49 0.71
CA GLU A 83 -5.41 9.73 0.28
C GLU A 83 -5.47 10.10 -1.20
N ASP A 84 -4.57 10.96 -1.66
CA ASP A 84 -4.43 11.30 -3.08
C ASP A 84 -4.21 10.05 -3.95
N LEU A 85 -3.35 9.13 -3.49
CA LEU A 85 -3.07 7.87 -4.19
C LEU A 85 -4.31 6.99 -4.32
N VAL A 86 -5.05 6.78 -3.21
CA VAL A 86 -6.26 5.95 -3.22
C VAL A 86 -7.35 6.59 -4.10
N ASN A 87 -7.53 7.91 -4.00
CA ASN A 87 -8.55 8.64 -4.76
C ASN A 87 -8.28 8.61 -6.27
N ALA A 88 -7.01 8.67 -6.70
CA ALA A 88 -6.64 8.55 -8.10
C ALA A 88 -7.17 7.23 -8.71
N CYS A 89 -6.94 6.11 -8.03
CA CYS A 89 -7.41 4.81 -8.51
C CYS A 89 -8.93 4.62 -8.34
N VAL A 90 -9.50 5.00 -7.19
CA VAL A 90 -10.91 4.71 -6.87
C VAL A 90 -11.88 5.50 -7.75
N ASN A 91 -11.54 6.73 -8.13
CA ASN A 91 -12.39 7.54 -9.00
C ASN A 91 -12.57 6.89 -10.38
N ASP A 92 -11.54 6.23 -10.92
CA ASP A 92 -11.60 5.51 -12.18
C ASP A 92 -12.47 4.24 -12.12
N LEU A 93 -12.61 3.64 -10.93
CA LEU A 93 -13.52 2.51 -10.72
C LEU A 93 -14.98 2.96 -10.63
N ILE A 94 -15.25 4.05 -9.92
CA ILE A 94 -16.62 4.52 -9.66
C ILE A 94 -17.31 4.97 -10.95
N VAL A 95 -16.59 5.56 -11.91
CA VAL A 95 -17.16 6.03 -13.18
C VAL A 95 -17.72 4.92 -14.07
N VAL A 96 -17.26 3.67 -13.88
CA VAL A 96 -17.82 2.49 -14.55
C VAL A 96 -18.79 1.69 -13.66
N GLY A 97 -19.15 2.23 -12.49
CA GLY A 97 -20.07 1.62 -11.54
C GLY A 97 -19.47 0.45 -10.74
N ALA A 98 -18.14 0.33 -10.68
CA ALA A 98 -17.48 -0.70 -9.90
C ALA A 98 -17.43 -0.34 -8.40
N GLU A 99 -17.56 -1.36 -7.55
CA GLU A 99 -17.38 -1.25 -6.10
C GLU A 99 -15.91 -1.53 -5.74
N PRO A 100 -15.19 -0.60 -5.08
CA PRO A 100 -13.83 -0.84 -4.62
C PRO A 100 -13.77 -1.94 -3.54
N LEU A 101 -12.99 -2.99 -3.78
CA LEU A 101 -12.93 -4.17 -2.89
C LEU A 101 -11.70 -4.18 -1.97
N PHE A 102 -10.51 -3.94 -2.53
CA PHE A 102 -9.23 -3.93 -1.83
C PHE A 102 -8.25 -2.98 -2.55
N PHE A 103 -7.15 -2.62 -1.89
CA PHE A 103 -6.12 -1.74 -2.44
C PHE A 103 -4.72 -2.31 -2.15
N LEU A 104 -3.81 -2.19 -3.10
CA LEU A 104 -2.39 -2.49 -2.93
C LEU A 104 -1.58 -1.26 -3.31
N ASP A 105 -0.54 -0.96 -2.53
CA ASP A 105 0.38 0.13 -2.78
C ASP A 105 1.83 -0.36 -3.01
N TYR A 106 2.61 0.47 -3.68
CA TYR A 106 4.05 0.31 -3.85
C TYR A 106 4.74 1.66 -3.69
N ILE A 107 5.67 1.74 -2.73
CA ILE A 107 6.44 2.94 -2.40
C ILE A 107 7.92 2.63 -2.63
N ALA A 108 8.60 3.48 -3.41
CA ALA A 108 10.02 3.36 -3.76
C ALA A 108 10.72 4.73 -3.78
#